data_AF-A0A1R2AYP3-F1
#
_entry.id   AF-A0A1R2AYP3-F1
#
_cell.length_a   1.000
_cell.length_b   1.000
_cell.length_c   1.000
_cell.angle_alpha   90.00
_cell.angle_beta   90.00
_cell.angle_gamma   90.00
#
_symmetry.space_group_name_H-M   'P 1'
#
loop_
_entity.id
_entity.type
_entity.pdbx_description
1 polymer ?
#
loop_
_entity_poly.entity_id
_entity_poly.type
_entity_poly.pdbx_seq_one_letter_code
_entity_poly.pdbx_strand_id
1 'polypeptide(L)'
;MNIQDFESGQKNLSGLNLSFTPKDSRACAGAMRALQDKLKQTEQENIELKDKIIVIEGRMNNDREKWQIRLIEEIEQAKAKEETLQKKLQKRENHIQNLEDKLKNIEEHIQIKENQCKYSESETKRSLEQYNLDIESLNIQIELLQKSLNDKQAETKNLYQSFEKHDREKALLEEELKQEKRINQSLQAEVDYLRENSEHHRLSLQKNFETIEQELTKQNTDFQQKIKELEIKNKSLRDMNNNQTKQIDHLKKEIAEFVKTKKQSDEQKIDDIKSKTLEANKRVSGKTQTKPIRCKSPNKNNSVNIKKQKSECELKESVETEDDVRKQVFKCENELEKLNQVYKSLLCLSCKENEDLATVRKDMSKIADEIDKKSEELYEFKKKQQQFLRAKLII
;
A
#
# COMPACT_ATOMS: atom_id res chain seq x y z
N MET A 1 -86.49 -88.75 -57.35
CA MET A 1 -87.74 -89.27 -57.94
C MET A 1 -87.87 -90.71 -57.52
N ASN A 2 -89.05 -91.14 -57.08
CA ASN A 2 -89.23 -92.48 -56.53
C ASN A 2 -89.40 -93.52 -57.65
N ILE A 3 -88.94 -94.74 -57.39
CA ILE A 3 -89.31 -95.94 -58.15
C ILE A 3 -90.26 -96.75 -57.25
N GLN A 4 -91.50 -96.27 -57.13
CA GLN A 4 -92.60 -96.97 -56.45
C GLN A 4 -93.91 -96.99 -57.29
N ASP A 5 -93.97 -96.22 -58.39
CA ASP A 5 -95.22 -95.97 -59.13
C ASP A 5 -95.35 -96.78 -60.44
N PHE A 6 -94.55 -97.84 -60.63
CA PHE A 6 -94.47 -98.57 -61.92
C PHE A 6 -94.96 -100.03 -61.92
N GLU A 7 -95.37 -100.60 -60.79
CA GLU A 7 -95.91 -101.98 -60.70
C GLU A 7 -97.45 -102.05 -60.77
N SER A 8 -98.12 -100.91 -60.96
CA SER A 8 -99.58 -100.78 -61.02
C SER A 8 -100.19 -101.05 -62.42
N GLY A 9 -99.55 -101.90 -63.23
CA GLY A 9 -99.70 -101.91 -64.70
C GLY A 9 -100.16 -103.18 -65.40
N GLN A 10 -100.36 -104.33 -64.73
CA GLN A 10 -100.81 -105.57 -65.41
C GLN A 10 -102.07 -106.18 -64.76
N LYS A 11 -103.23 -105.93 -65.38
CA LYS A 11 -104.52 -106.58 -65.07
C LYS A 11 -105.06 -107.33 -66.29
N ASN A 12 -105.60 -108.52 -66.05
CA ASN A 12 -106.70 -109.16 -66.77
C ASN A 12 -106.64 -109.23 -68.32
N LEU A 13 -105.80 -110.11 -68.89
CA LEU A 13 -105.96 -110.62 -70.26
C LEU A 13 -105.68 -112.13 -70.38
N SER A 14 -106.48 -112.95 -69.72
CA SER A 14 -106.43 -114.42 -69.84
C SER A 14 -107.83 -115.04 -69.68
N GLY A 15 -108.73 -114.79 -70.64
CA GLY A 15 -110.13 -115.23 -70.56
C GLY A 15 -110.98 -115.09 -71.83
N LEU A 16 -110.36 -114.92 -73.02
CA LEU A 16 -111.07 -114.78 -74.29
C LEU A 16 -110.66 -115.89 -75.26
N ASN A 17 -111.44 -116.98 -75.26
CA ASN A 17 -111.34 -118.04 -76.27
C ASN A 17 -111.91 -117.54 -77.61
N LEU A 18 -111.10 -116.84 -78.40
CA LEU A 18 -111.43 -116.55 -79.80
C LEU A 18 -111.08 -117.76 -80.68
N SER A 19 -112.10 -118.34 -81.31
CA SER A 19 -111.96 -119.40 -82.30
C SER A 19 -111.34 -118.86 -83.59
N PHE A 20 -110.04 -119.06 -83.77
CA PHE A 20 -109.30 -118.64 -84.97
C PHE A 20 -109.84 -119.30 -86.24
N THR A 21 -110.14 -118.51 -87.28
CA THR A 21 -110.40 -119.05 -88.61
C THR A 21 -109.10 -119.08 -89.46
N PRO A 22 -109.02 -119.91 -90.51
CA PRO A 22 -107.81 -120.00 -91.35
C PRO A 22 -107.41 -118.69 -92.05
N LYS A 23 -108.32 -117.73 -92.22
CA LYS A 23 -107.98 -116.40 -92.77
C LYS A 23 -107.28 -115.53 -91.72
N ASP A 24 -107.71 -115.61 -90.47
CA ASP A 24 -107.12 -114.89 -89.34
C ASP A 24 -105.68 -115.36 -89.07
N SER A 25 -105.40 -116.66 -89.28
CA SER A 25 -104.04 -117.21 -89.18
C SER A 25 -103.02 -116.47 -90.06
N ARG A 26 -103.40 -116.12 -91.30
CA ARG A 26 -102.51 -115.42 -92.24
C ARG A 26 -102.33 -113.93 -91.87
N ALA A 27 -103.39 -113.29 -91.38
CA ALA A 27 -103.32 -111.92 -90.85
C ALA A 27 -102.49 -111.86 -89.57
N CYS A 28 -102.67 -112.81 -88.66
CA CYS A 28 -101.91 -112.95 -87.42
C CYS A 28 -100.42 -113.23 -87.70
N ALA A 29 -100.09 -114.13 -88.63
CA ALA A 29 -98.70 -114.36 -89.04
C ALA A 29 -98.05 -113.10 -89.66
N GLY A 30 -98.82 -112.30 -90.42
CA GLY A 30 -98.38 -111.00 -90.91
C GLY A 30 -98.17 -109.98 -89.79
N ALA A 31 -99.09 -109.90 -88.83
CA ALA A 31 -99.00 -109.03 -87.66
C ALA A 31 -97.83 -109.42 -86.73
N MET A 32 -97.61 -110.72 -86.48
CA MET A 32 -96.45 -111.21 -85.73
C MET A 32 -95.14 -110.86 -86.42
N ARG A 33 -95.06 -110.97 -87.76
CA ARG A 33 -93.85 -110.56 -88.50
C ARG A 33 -93.64 -109.04 -88.41
N ALA A 34 -94.69 -108.24 -88.61
CA ALA A 34 -94.62 -106.79 -88.44
C ALA A 34 -94.23 -106.39 -87.00
N LEU A 35 -94.68 -107.13 -85.98
CA LEU A 35 -94.25 -106.96 -84.59
C LEU A 35 -92.80 -107.39 -84.36
N GLN A 36 -92.32 -108.46 -84.99
CA GLN A 36 -90.91 -108.88 -84.93
C GLN A 36 -89.97 -107.90 -85.62
N ASP A 37 -90.37 -107.37 -86.78
CA ASP A 37 -89.56 -106.39 -87.51
C ASP A 37 -89.61 -105.02 -86.83
N LYS A 38 -90.75 -104.63 -86.22
CA LYS A 38 -90.82 -103.47 -85.32
C LYS A 38 -90.02 -103.67 -84.04
N LEU A 39 -90.00 -104.88 -83.46
CA LEU A 39 -89.17 -105.20 -82.29
C LEU A 39 -87.70 -104.98 -82.63
N LYS A 40 -87.20 -105.58 -83.72
CA LYS A 40 -85.82 -105.36 -84.22
C LYS A 40 -85.52 -103.89 -84.49
N GLN A 41 -86.47 -103.15 -85.08
CA GLN A 41 -86.30 -101.71 -85.27
C GLN A 41 -86.13 -101.00 -83.93
N THR A 42 -86.99 -101.26 -82.93
CA THR A 42 -86.86 -100.65 -81.60
C THR A 42 -85.61 -101.14 -80.84
N GLU A 43 -85.13 -102.36 -81.08
CA GLU A 43 -83.87 -102.86 -80.53
C GLU A 43 -82.66 -102.13 -81.14
N GLN A 44 -82.66 -101.94 -82.48
CA GLN A 44 -81.66 -101.15 -83.20
C GLN A 44 -81.66 -99.68 -82.78
N GLU A 45 -82.84 -99.05 -82.68
CA GLU A 45 -82.99 -97.68 -82.18
C GLU A 45 -82.50 -97.55 -80.73
N ASN A 46 -82.71 -98.57 -79.89
CA ASN A 46 -82.24 -98.62 -78.50
C ASN A 46 -80.70 -98.78 -78.41
N ILE A 47 -80.10 -99.58 -79.29
CA ILE A 47 -78.63 -99.67 -79.45
C ILE A 47 -78.06 -98.31 -79.88
N GLU A 48 -78.61 -97.71 -80.94
CA GLU A 48 -78.14 -96.41 -81.41
C GLU A 48 -78.33 -95.29 -80.38
N LEU A 49 -79.40 -95.32 -79.58
CA LEU A 49 -79.60 -94.36 -78.49
C LEU A 49 -78.57 -94.57 -77.37
N LYS A 50 -78.19 -95.81 -77.04
CA LYS A 50 -77.09 -96.10 -76.12
C LYS A 50 -75.75 -95.59 -76.64
N ASP A 51 -75.44 -95.83 -77.91
CA ASP A 51 -74.20 -95.33 -78.53
C ASP A 51 -74.18 -93.79 -78.55
N LYS A 52 -75.31 -93.14 -78.86
CA LYS A 52 -75.46 -91.68 -78.79
C LYS A 52 -75.28 -91.16 -77.36
N ILE A 53 -75.81 -91.86 -76.34
CA ILE A 53 -75.59 -91.53 -74.92
C ILE A 53 -74.10 -91.65 -74.57
N ILE A 54 -73.44 -92.77 -74.89
CA ILE A 54 -72.01 -92.99 -74.61
C ILE A 54 -71.14 -91.91 -75.26
N VAL A 55 -71.43 -91.50 -76.49
CA VAL A 55 -70.71 -90.41 -77.18
C VAL A 55 -70.96 -89.04 -76.53
N ILE A 56 -72.19 -88.77 -76.07
CA ILE A 56 -72.53 -87.51 -75.38
C ILE A 56 -71.89 -87.44 -74.00
N GLU A 57 -72.00 -88.51 -73.20
CA GLU A 57 -71.36 -88.63 -71.88
C GLU A 57 -69.84 -88.55 -71.99
N GLY A 58 -69.24 -89.26 -72.97
CA GLY A 58 -67.81 -89.19 -73.24
C GLY A 58 -67.32 -87.78 -73.56
N ARG A 59 -68.05 -87.02 -74.41
CA ARG A 59 -67.76 -85.61 -74.69
C ARG A 59 -67.91 -84.74 -73.45
N MET A 60 -69.03 -84.86 -72.74
CA MET A 60 -69.33 -84.02 -71.57
C MET A 60 -68.35 -84.26 -70.42
N ASN A 61 -67.91 -85.50 -70.20
CA ASN A 61 -66.86 -85.85 -69.25
C ASN A 61 -65.50 -85.27 -69.69
N ASN A 62 -65.14 -85.36 -70.97
CA ASN A 62 -63.88 -84.83 -71.48
C ASN A 62 -63.81 -83.29 -71.43
N ASP A 63 -64.92 -82.59 -71.70
CA ASP A 63 -64.97 -81.13 -71.57
C ASP A 63 -65.02 -80.66 -70.11
N ARG A 64 -65.65 -81.43 -69.22
CA ARG A 64 -65.55 -81.26 -67.77
C ARG A 64 -64.11 -81.43 -67.28
N GLU A 65 -63.42 -82.49 -67.71
CA GLU A 65 -62.02 -82.76 -67.38
C GLU A 65 -61.10 -81.62 -67.85
N LYS A 66 -61.21 -81.19 -69.11
CA LYS A 66 -60.50 -80.00 -69.64
C LYS A 66 -60.80 -78.71 -68.87
N TRP A 67 -62.00 -78.55 -68.31
CA TRP A 67 -62.34 -77.39 -67.48
C TRP A 67 -61.74 -77.51 -66.08
N GLN A 68 -61.78 -78.69 -65.47
CA GLN A 68 -61.15 -78.95 -64.17
C GLN A 68 -59.62 -78.78 -64.23
N ILE A 69 -58.96 -79.27 -65.29
CA ILE A 69 -57.51 -79.09 -65.51
C ILE A 69 -57.17 -77.59 -65.61
N ARG A 70 -57.84 -76.84 -66.49
CA ARG A 70 -57.60 -75.39 -66.63
C ARG A 70 -57.85 -74.61 -65.35
N LEU A 71 -58.89 -74.96 -64.58
CA LEU A 71 -59.15 -74.32 -63.29
C LEU A 71 -58.04 -74.61 -62.27
N ILE A 72 -57.49 -75.83 -62.25
CA ILE A 72 -56.33 -76.18 -61.40
C ILE A 72 -55.09 -75.39 -61.85
N GLU A 73 -54.78 -75.37 -63.15
CA GLU A 73 -53.67 -74.59 -63.71
C GLU A 73 -53.78 -73.08 -63.41
N GLU A 74 -54.98 -72.50 -63.52
CA GLU A 74 -55.24 -71.10 -63.16
C GLU A 74 -55.03 -70.84 -61.66
N ILE A 75 -55.48 -71.74 -60.79
CA ILE A 75 -55.29 -71.66 -59.33
C ILE A 75 -53.80 -71.81 -58.96
N GLU A 76 -53.06 -72.71 -59.60
CA GLU A 76 -51.62 -72.88 -59.37
C GLU A 76 -50.82 -71.68 -59.87
N GLN A 77 -51.14 -71.15 -61.05
CA GLN A 77 -50.56 -69.90 -61.53
C GLN A 77 -50.89 -68.70 -60.64
N ALA A 78 -52.10 -68.63 -60.09
CA ALA A 78 -52.49 -67.58 -59.14
C ALA A 78 -51.65 -67.67 -57.85
N LYS A 79 -51.53 -68.85 -57.25
CA LYS A 79 -50.68 -69.10 -56.07
C LYS A 79 -49.21 -68.77 -56.32
N ALA A 80 -48.66 -69.15 -57.47
CA ALA A 80 -47.26 -68.83 -57.82
C ALA A 80 -47.04 -67.31 -58.00
N LYS A 81 -48.03 -66.58 -58.54
CA LYS A 81 -48.01 -65.11 -58.62
C LYS A 81 -48.13 -64.47 -57.23
N GLU A 82 -49.03 -64.97 -56.39
CA GLU A 82 -49.24 -64.54 -55.00
C GLU A 82 -47.97 -64.71 -54.15
N GLU A 83 -47.37 -65.91 -54.14
CA GLU A 83 -46.13 -66.19 -53.43
C GLU A 83 -44.97 -65.29 -53.91
N THR A 84 -44.90 -65.05 -55.23
CA THR A 84 -43.92 -64.11 -55.83
C THR A 84 -44.15 -62.66 -55.41
N LEU A 85 -45.40 -62.24 -55.24
CA LEU A 85 -45.76 -60.90 -54.74
C LEU A 85 -45.49 -60.77 -53.24
N GLN A 86 -45.82 -61.78 -52.44
CA GLN A 86 -45.54 -61.82 -51.00
C GLN A 86 -44.03 -61.75 -50.72
N LYS A 87 -43.20 -62.52 -51.46
CA LYS A 87 -41.73 -62.44 -51.40
C LYS A 87 -41.18 -61.08 -51.85
N LYS A 88 -41.90 -60.31 -52.69
CA LYS A 88 -41.53 -58.93 -53.06
C LYS A 88 -41.98 -57.91 -52.02
N LEU A 89 -43.14 -58.12 -51.38
CA LEU A 89 -43.66 -57.30 -50.29
C LEU A 89 -42.72 -57.37 -49.08
N GLN A 90 -42.41 -58.57 -48.59
CA GLN A 90 -41.49 -58.80 -47.47
C GLN A 90 -40.11 -58.18 -47.69
N LYS A 91 -39.59 -58.23 -48.93
CA LYS A 91 -38.32 -57.57 -49.29
C LYS A 91 -38.41 -56.04 -49.27
N ARG A 92 -39.58 -55.45 -49.50
CA ARG A 92 -39.82 -54.00 -49.37
C ARG A 92 -40.01 -53.60 -47.91
N GLU A 93 -40.78 -54.36 -47.14
CA GLU A 93 -40.98 -54.14 -45.70
C GLU A 93 -39.65 -54.16 -44.95
N ASN A 94 -38.82 -55.20 -45.15
CA ASN A 94 -37.47 -55.28 -44.59
C ASN A 94 -36.54 -54.15 -45.06
N HIS A 95 -36.77 -53.59 -46.26
CA HIS A 95 -35.98 -52.46 -46.76
C HIS A 95 -36.43 -51.12 -46.12
N ILE A 96 -37.74 -50.94 -45.93
CA ILE A 96 -38.32 -49.76 -45.25
C ILE A 96 -37.84 -49.71 -43.81
N GLN A 97 -37.94 -50.81 -43.05
CA GLN A 97 -37.41 -50.88 -41.68
C GLN A 97 -35.92 -50.49 -41.61
N ASN A 98 -35.10 -51.01 -42.53
CA ASN A 98 -33.67 -50.69 -42.62
C ASN A 98 -33.40 -49.21 -42.95
N LEU A 99 -34.32 -48.52 -43.64
CA LEU A 99 -34.25 -47.08 -43.90
C LEU A 99 -34.72 -46.26 -42.70
N GLU A 100 -35.75 -46.70 -41.97
CA GLU A 100 -36.23 -46.09 -40.73
C GLU A 100 -35.16 -46.14 -39.63
N ASP A 101 -34.55 -47.31 -39.42
CA ASP A 101 -33.42 -47.50 -38.49
C ASP A 101 -32.25 -46.57 -38.84
N LYS A 102 -31.98 -46.35 -40.14
CA LYS A 102 -30.94 -45.42 -40.61
C LYS A 102 -31.33 -43.96 -40.41
N LEU A 103 -32.57 -43.58 -40.67
CA LEU A 103 -33.08 -42.23 -40.45
C LEU A 103 -32.91 -41.85 -38.98
N LYS A 104 -33.37 -42.71 -38.06
CA LYS A 104 -33.23 -42.52 -36.62
C LYS A 104 -31.76 -42.33 -36.19
N ASN A 105 -30.85 -43.18 -36.68
CA ASN A 105 -29.41 -43.03 -36.40
C ASN A 105 -28.84 -41.70 -36.94
N ILE A 106 -29.32 -41.22 -38.09
CA ILE A 106 -28.91 -39.94 -38.67
C ILE A 106 -29.48 -38.77 -37.87
N GLU A 107 -30.73 -38.84 -37.41
CA GLU A 107 -31.37 -37.83 -36.55
C GLU A 107 -30.64 -37.70 -35.20
N GLU A 108 -30.30 -38.82 -34.55
CA GLU A 108 -29.48 -38.86 -33.34
C GLU A 108 -28.09 -38.22 -33.58
N HIS A 109 -27.43 -38.53 -34.70
CA HIS A 109 -26.16 -37.90 -35.07
C HIS A 109 -26.25 -36.39 -35.37
N ILE A 110 -27.34 -35.93 -35.99
CA ILE A 110 -27.60 -34.50 -36.21
C ILE A 110 -27.79 -33.80 -34.87
N GLN A 111 -28.59 -34.34 -33.96
CA GLN A 111 -28.83 -33.76 -32.63
C GLN A 111 -27.53 -33.66 -31.81
N ILE A 112 -26.67 -34.68 -31.87
CA ILE A 112 -25.32 -34.64 -31.26
C ILE A 112 -24.47 -33.52 -31.88
N LYS A 113 -24.51 -33.33 -33.20
CA LYS A 113 -23.72 -32.31 -33.90
C LYS A 113 -24.23 -30.88 -33.63
N GLU A 114 -25.53 -30.67 -33.57
CA GLU A 114 -26.10 -29.38 -33.14
C GLU A 114 -25.67 -29.02 -31.72
N ASN A 115 -25.69 -29.98 -30.79
CA ASN A 115 -25.30 -29.74 -29.40
C ASN A 115 -23.79 -29.46 -29.27
N GLN A 116 -22.96 -30.10 -30.09
CA GLN A 116 -21.53 -29.76 -30.20
C GLN A 116 -21.31 -28.33 -30.75
N CYS A 117 -22.10 -27.90 -31.73
CA CYS A 117 -22.04 -26.54 -32.27
C CYS A 117 -22.43 -25.50 -31.21
N LYS A 118 -23.59 -25.67 -30.56
CA LYS A 118 -24.09 -24.81 -29.48
C LYS A 118 -23.10 -24.71 -28.29
N TYR A 119 -22.39 -25.79 -27.97
CA TYR A 119 -21.33 -25.76 -26.96
C TYR A 119 -20.13 -24.91 -27.40
N SER A 120 -19.62 -25.14 -28.61
CA SER A 120 -18.45 -24.41 -29.15
C SER A 120 -18.74 -22.92 -29.37
N GLU A 121 -19.95 -22.57 -29.78
CA GLU A 121 -20.43 -21.18 -29.84
C GLU A 121 -20.45 -20.50 -28.46
N SER A 122 -20.94 -21.21 -27.43
CA SER A 122 -21.01 -20.74 -26.04
C SER A 122 -19.62 -20.56 -25.42
N GLU A 123 -18.69 -21.49 -25.70
CA GLU A 123 -17.29 -21.41 -25.30
C GLU A 123 -16.59 -20.23 -26.00
N THR A 124 -16.73 -20.10 -27.33
CA THR A 124 -16.18 -18.98 -28.11
C THR A 124 -16.69 -17.63 -27.60
N LYS A 125 -17.99 -17.53 -27.29
CA LYS A 125 -18.58 -16.32 -26.70
C LYS A 125 -17.95 -15.99 -25.34
N ARG A 126 -17.77 -16.99 -24.46
CA ARG A 126 -17.15 -16.80 -23.14
C ARG A 126 -15.69 -16.35 -23.25
N SER A 127 -14.92 -16.92 -24.17
CA SER A 127 -13.53 -16.49 -24.43
C SER A 127 -13.48 -15.04 -24.93
N LEU A 128 -14.39 -14.64 -25.82
CA LEU A 128 -14.47 -13.25 -26.30
C LEU A 128 -14.90 -12.28 -25.19
N GLU A 129 -15.81 -12.69 -24.32
CA GLU A 129 -16.23 -11.92 -23.14
C GLU A 129 -15.07 -11.75 -22.14
N GLN A 130 -14.27 -12.80 -21.89
CA GLN A 130 -13.05 -12.70 -21.09
C GLN A 130 -12.01 -11.77 -21.72
N TYR A 131 -11.73 -11.87 -23.03
CA TYR A 131 -10.78 -10.98 -23.69
C TYR A 131 -11.20 -9.49 -23.61
N ASN A 132 -12.49 -9.19 -23.65
CA ASN A 132 -12.98 -7.82 -23.45
C ASN A 132 -12.72 -7.32 -22.01
N LEU A 133 -12.95 -8.16 -20.99
CA LEU A 133 -12.65 -7.84 -19.60
C LEU A 133 -11.13 -7.67 -19.35
N ASP A 134 -10.31 -8.48 -20.00
CA ASP A 134 -8.85 -8.36 -19.94
C ASP A 134 -8.36 -7.03 -20.56
N ILE A 135 -8.95 -6.62 -21.69
CA ILE A 135 -8.69 -5.33 -22.33
C ILE A 135 -9.13 -4.16 -21.45
N GLU A 136 -10.31 -4.23 -20.83
CA GLU A 136 -10.82 -3.20 -19.91
C GLU A 136 -9.91 -3.06 -18.67
N SER A 137 -9.50 -4.19 -18.08
CA SER A 137 -8.53 -4.24 -16.98
C SER A 137 -7.18 -3.62 -17.33
N LEU A 138 -6.66 -3.88 -18.54
CA LEU A 138 -5.42 -3.28 -19.03
C LEU A 138 -5.57 -1.77 -19.27
N ASN A 139 -6.70 -1.31 -19.80
CA ASN A 139 -6.97 0.12 -19.98
C ASN A 139 -6.99 0.87 -18.62
N ILE A 140 -7.67 0.31 -17.61
CA ILE A 140 -7.69 0.87 -16.24
C ILE A 140 -6.28 0.93 -15.64
N GLN A 141 -5.45 -0.10 -15.84
CA GLN A 141 -4.05 -0.09 -15.41
C GLN A 141 -3.23 0.99 -16.13
N ILE A 142 -3.45 1.20 -17.43
CA ILE A 142 -2.80 2.26 -18.22
C ILE A 142 -3.21 3.64 -17.69
N GLU A 143 -4.48 3.89 -17.42
CA GLU A 143 -4.96 5.16 -16.84
C GLU A 143 -4.35 5.45 -15.47
N LEU A 144 -4.28 4.45 -14.58
CA LEU A 144 -3.64 4.57 -13.27
C LEU A 144 -2.14 4.86 -13.37
N LEU A 145 -1.44 4.23 -14.31
CA LEU A 145 -0.02 4.49 -14.58
C LEU A 145 0.22 5.88 -15.17
N GLN A 146 -0.63 6.33 -16.12
CA GLN A 146 -0.57 7.69 -16.67
C GLN A 146 -0.83 8.75 -15.60
N LYS A 147 -1.80 8.53 -14.72
CA LYS A 147 -2.06 9.42 -13.58
C LYS A 147 -0.85 9.49 -12.64
N SER A 148 -0.30 8.34 -12.24
CA SER A 148 0.89 8.26 -11.39
C SER A 148 2.11 8.96 -12.00
N LEU A 149 2.29 8.83 -13.33
CA LEU A 149 3.34 9.55 -14.07
C LEU A 149 3.12 11.08 -14.04
N ASN A 150 1.89 11.55 -14.24
CA ASN A 150 1.57 12.99 -14.18
C ASN A 150 1.76 13.56 -12.77
N ASP A 151 1.33 12.83 -11.73
CA ASP A 151 1.54 13.20 -10.32
C ASP A 151 3.05 13.30 -10.01
N LYS A 152 3.87 12.35 -10.50
CA LYS A 152 5.33 12.38 -10.35
C LYS A 152 6.01 13.50 -11.15
N GLN A 153 5.50 13.89 -12.31
CA GLN A 153 5.98 15.05 -13.05
C GLN A 153 5.66 16.37 -12.30
N ALA A 154 4.47 16.48 -11.69
CA ALA A 154 4.09 17.63 -10.87
C ALA A 154 4.95 17.73 -9.60
N GLU A 155 5.17 16.63 -8.89
CA GLU A 155 6.08 16.55 -7.74
C GLU A 155 7.51 16.96 -8.12
N THR A 156 8.03 16.44 -9.23
CA THR A 156 9.36 16.80 -9.76
C THR A 156 9.46 18.29 -10.06
N LYS A 157 8.45 18.89 -10.69
CA LYS A 157 8.41 20.32 -10.99
C LYS A 157 8.40 21.18 -9.71
N ASN A 158 7.66 20.77 -8.69
CA ASN A 158 7.61 21.45 -7.40
C ASN A 158 8.96 21.34 -6.66
N LEU A 159 9.62 20.18 -6.72
CA LEU A 159 10.97 19.98 -6.17
C LEU A 159 12.01 20.88 -6.83
N TYR A 160 12.00 21.01 -8.17
CA TYR A 160 12.87 21.96 -8.87
C TYR A 160 12.64 23.41 -8.43
N GLN A 161 11.38 23.84 -8.29
CA GLN A 161 11.07 25.19 -7.80
C GLN A 161 11.52 25.43 -6.36
N SER A 162 11.40 24.43 -5.47
CA SER A 162 11.91 24.51 -4.10
C SER A 162 13.44 24.54 -4.07
N PHE A 163 14.10 23.79 -4.95
CA PHE A 163 15.56 23.78 -5.08
C PHE A 163 16.08 25.14 -5.53
N GLU A 164 15.51 25.75 -6.59
CA GLU A 164 15.87 27.11 -6.99
C GLU A 164 15.63 28.15 -5.89
N LYS A 165 14.59 27.98 -5.06
CA LYS A 165 14.32 28.87 -3.93
C LYS A 165 15.42 28.75 -2.87
N HIS A 166 15.84 27.54 -2.52
CA HIS A 166 16.91 27.32 -1.56
C HIS A 166 18.29 27.76 -2.08
N ASP A 167 18.58 27.60 -3.37
CA ASP A 167 19.81 28.15 -3.97
C ASP A 167 19.84 29.69 -3.92
N ARG A 168 18.71 30.36 -4.15
CA ARG A 168 18.58 31.83 -3.97
C ARG A 168 18.76 32.24 -2.51
N GLU A 169 18.13 31.54 -1.57
CA GLU A 169 18.27 31.79 -0.12
C GLU A 169 19.71 31.59 0.36
N LYS A 170 20.37 30.52 -0.09
CA LYS A 170 21.78 30.24 0.19
C LYS A 170 22.68 31.33 -0.37
N ALA A 171 22.47 31.79 -1.61
CA ALA A 171 23.26 32.85 -2.21
C ALA A 171 23.14 34.19 -1.46
N LEU A 172 21.96 34.49 -0.92
CA LEU A 172 21.74 35.67 -0.05
C LEU A 172 22.50 35.52 1.27
N LEU A 173 22.35 34.39 1.97
CA LEU A 173 23.05 34.10 3.23
C LEU A 173 24.58 34.10 3.07
N GLU A 174 25.10 33.64 1.94
CA GLU A 174 26.54 33.70 1.62
C GLU A 174 27.02 35.14 1.43
N GLU A 175 26.21 36.06 0.89
CA GLU A 175 26.57 37.47 0.74
C GLU A 175 26.41 38.25 2.06
N GLU A 176 25.37 37.98 2.86
CA GLU A 176 25.24 38.49 4.24
C GLU A 176 26.45 38.10 5.07
N LEU A 177 26.89 36.83 5.02
CA LEU A 177 28.10 36.36 5.70
C LEU A 177 29.38 37.06 5.20
N LYS A 178 29.45 37.46 3.92
CA LYS A 178 30.55 38.28 3.39
C LYS A 178 30.47 39.74 3.85
N GLN A 179 29.27 40.29 4.08
CA GLN A 179 29.09 41.63 4.64
C GLN A 179 29.49 41.65 6.13
N GLU A 180 29.00 40.70 6.93
CA GLU A 180 29.41 40.53 8.32
C GLU A 180 30.93 40.36 8.48
N LYS A 181 31.58 39.56 7.63
CA LYS A 181 33.05 39.43 7.65
C LYS A 181 33.78 40.75 7.38
N ARG A 182 33.28 41.59 6.46
CA ARG A 182 33.82 42.94 6.19
C ARG A 182 33.61 43.88 7.38
N ILE A 183 32.43 43.86 7.99
CA ILE A 183 32.10 44.68 9.17
C ILE A 183 33.00 44.30 10.35
N ASN A 184 33.12 43.00 10.67
CA ASN A 184 33.99 42.53 11.75
C ASN A 184 35.47 42.84 11.51
N GLN A 185 35.96 42.77 10.26
CA GLN A 185 37.32 43.22 9.91
C GLN A 185 37.52 44.72 10.15
N SER A 186 36.54 45.56 9.79
CA SER A 186 36.58 47.01 10.03
C SER A 186 36.55 47.35 11.53
N LEU A 187 35.67 46.69 12.30
CA LEU A 187 35.57 46.88 13.75
C LEU A 187 36.83 46.41 14.48
N GLN A 188 37.45 45.31 14.03
CA GLN A 188 38.73 44.84 14.61
C GLN A 188 39.85 45.87 14.38
N ALA A 189 39.95 46.43 13.17
CA ALA A 189 40.93 47.48 12.86
C ALA A 189 40.69 48.76 13.69
N GLU A 190 39.43 49.14 13.93
CA GLU A 190 39.10 50.27 14.82
C GLU A 190 39.43 49.98 16.29
N VAL A 191 39.16 48.77 16.79
CA VAL A 191 39.54 48.32 18.14
C VAL A 191 41.06 48.36 18.33
N ASP A 192 41.83 47.90 17.35
CA ASP A 192 43.29 47.92 17.45
C ASP A 192 43.87 49.34 17.32
N TYR A 193 43.32 50.19 16.44
CA TYR A 193 43.66 51.63 16.42
C TYR A 193 43.35 52.34 17.75
N LEU A 194 42.21 52.05 18.37
CA LEU A 194 41.85 52.61 19.67
C LEU A 194 42.77 52.11 20.80
N ARG A 195 43.25 50.86 20.73
CA ARG A 195 44.27 50.32 21.64
C ARG A 195 45.62 51.01 21.45
N GLU A 196 46.11 51.13 20.23
CA GLU A 196 47.36 51.82 19.91
C GLU A 196 47.33 53.28 20.36
N ASN A 197 46.24 54.00 20.08
CA ASN A 197 46.05 55.38 20.51
C ASN A 197 45.99 55.51 22.05
N SER A 198 45.34 54.57 22.73
CA SER A 198 45.28 54.52 24.20
C SER A 198 46.66 54.25 24.82
N GLU A 199 47.41 53.29 24.29
CA GLU A 199 48.80 53.03 24.73
C GLU A 199 49.73 54.21 24.43
N HIS A 200 49.58 54.87 23.28
CA HIS A 200 50.33 56.09 22.98
C HIS A 200 50.04 57.23 23.98
N HIS A 201 48.77 57.41 24.37
CA HIS A 201 48.39 58.35 25.43
C HIS A 201 48.97 57.92 26.80
N ARG A 202 48.92 56.63 27.15
CA ARG A 202 49.49 56.09 28.39
C ARG A 202 51.00 56.32 28.47
N LEU A 203 51.73 56.01 27.41
CA LEU A 203 53.18 56.21 27.29
C LEU A 203 53.57 57.70 27.31
N SER A 204 52.80 58.55 26.65
CA SER A 204 52.99 60.01 26.67
C SER A 204 52.79 60.59 28.08
N LEU A 205 51.72 60.19 28.77
CA LEU A 205 51.48 60.58 30.16
C LEU A 205 52.56 60.05 31.12
N GLN A 206 52.99 58.79 30.94
CA GLN A 206 54.09 58.21 31.73
C GLN A 206 55.39 59.00 31.53
N LYS A 207 55.78 59.30 30.29
CA LYS A 207 56.97 60.10 29.97
C LYS A 207 56.89 61.52 30.54
N ASN A 208 55.71 62.15 30.51
CA ASN A 208 55.50 63.46 31.14
C ASN A 208 55.63 63.39 32.67
N PHE A 209 55.11 62.34 33.30
CA PHE A 209 55.29 62.09 34.74
C PHE A 209 56.77 61.91 35.10
N GLU A 210 57.49 61.03 34.39
CA GLU A 210 58.93 60.80 34.57
C GLU A 210 59.75 62.09 34.39
N THR A 211 59.36 62.95 33.44
CA THR A 211 60.00 64.26 33.22
C THR A 211 59.77 65.22 34.39
N ILE A 212 58.53 65.31 34.90
CA ILE A 212 58.17 66.15 36.05
C ILE A 212 58.84 65.63 37.33
N GLU A 213 58.94 64.31 37.52
CA GLU A 213 59.64 63.69 38.65
C GLU A 213 61.15 63.98 38.61
N GLN A 214 61.78 63.91 37.45
CA GLN A 214 63.19 64.32 37.25
C GLN A 214 63.39 65.81 37.54
N GLU A 215 62.49 66.69 37.07
CA GLU A 215 62.59 68.13 37.33
C GLU A 215 62.37 68.46 38.82
N LEU A 216 61.37 67.88 39.47
CA LEU A 216 61.16 68.01 40.92
C LEU A 216 62.37 67.50 41.72
N THR A 217 62.95 66.37 41.32
CA THR A 217 64.16 65.82 41.95
C THR A 217 65.34 66.78 41.80
N LYS A 218 65.54 67.34 40.60
CA LYS A 218 66.57 68.35 40.34
C LYS A 218 66.36 69.61 41.17
N GLN A 219 65.17 70.21 41.15
CA GLN A 219 64.83 71.39 41.94
C GLN A 219 65.05 71.13 43.44
N ASN A 220 64.67 69.96 43.95
CA ASN A 220 64.94 69.55 45.34
C ASN A 220 66.45 69.46 45.63
N THR A 221 67.27 68.89 44.73
CA THR A 221 68.73 68.90 44.90
C THR A 221 69.33 70.32 44.86
N ASP A 222 68.84 71.19 44.00
CA ASP A 222 69.28 72.58 43.89
C ASP A 222 68.91 73.37 45.16
N PHE A 223 67.69 73.19 45.69
CA PHE A 223 67.27 73.76 46.98
C PHE A 223 68.09 73.20 48.16
N GLN A 224 68.40 71.90 48.19
CA GLN A 224 69.27 71.32 49.24
C GLN A 224 70.70 71.86 49.17
N GLN A 225 71.25 72.08 47.97
CA GLN A 225 72.53 72.78 47.82
C GLN A 225 72.43 74.23 48.32
N LYS A 226 71.33 74.94 48.02
CA LYS A 226 71.10 76.31 48.50
C LYS A 226 70.96 76.40 50.01
N ILE A 227 70.30 75.42 50.65
CA ILE A 227 70.23 75.30 52.10
C ILE A 227 71.64 75.12 52.68
N LYS A 228 72.46 74.21 52.14
CA LYS A 228 73.85 74.00 52.58
C LYS A 228 74.71 75.26 52.43
N GLU A 229 74.61 76.00 51.31
CA GLU A 229 75.25 77.31 51.15
C GLU A 229 74.85 78.30 52.25
N LEU A 230 73.54 78.39 52.54
CA LEU A 230 72.99 79.30 53.54
C LEU A 230 73.38 78.89 54.95
N GLU A 231 73.45 77.60 55.26
CA GLU A 231 73.97 77.06 56.52
C GLU A 231 75.44 77.40 56.72
N ILE A 232 76.27 77.26 55.69
CA ILE A 232 77.69 77.65 55.70
C ILE A 232 77.82 79.16 55.93
N LYS A 233 77.07 80.00 55.21
CA LYS A 233 77.05 81.47 55.41
C LYS A 233 76.56 81.84 56.81
N ASN A 234 75.51 81.21 57.32
CA ASN A 234 74.95 81.46 58.66
C ASN A 234 75.84 80.91 59.78
N LYS A 235 76.65 79.88 59.52
CA LYS A 235 77.74 79.48 60.42
C LYS A 235 78.86 80.54 60.41
N SER A 236 79.34 80.96 59.25
CA SER A 236 80.37 82.00 59.11
C SER A 236 79.96 83.33 59.78
N LEU A 237 78.71 83.76 59.62
CA LEU A 237 78.18 84.94 60.30
C LEU A 237 78.07 84.76 61.82
N ARG A 238 77.73 83.57 62.32
CA ARG A 238 77.78 83.27 63.77
C ARG A 238 79.21 83.26 64.30
N ASP A 239 80.16 82.70 63.58
CA ASP A 239 81.58 82.68 63.97
C ASP A 239 82.17 84.11 63.96
N MET A 240 81.79 84.94 62.99
CA MET A 240 82.12 86.37 62.95
C MET A 240 81.51 87.14 64.13
N ASN A 241 80.22 86.95 64.41
CA ASN A 241 79.51 87.60 65.52
C ASN A 241 80.04 87.12 66.89
N ASN A 242 80.40 85.85 67.03
CA ASN A 242 81.10 85.32 68.20
C ASN A 242 82.46 85.99 68.41
N ASN A 243 83.23 86.24 67.33
CA ASN A 243 84.50 86.93 67.42
C ASN A 243 84.33 88.43 67.72
N GLN A 244 83.33 89.10 67.15
CA GLN A 244 82.94 90.46 67.52
C GLN A 244 82.49 90.54 68.98
N THR A 245 81.74 89.55 69.48
CA THR A 245 81.31 89.48 70.89
C THR A 245 82.52 89.32 71.83
N LYS A 246 83.48 88.45 71.49
CA LYS A 246 84.76 88.33 72.23
C LYS A 246 85.56 89.63 72.21
N GLN A 247 85.59 90.34 71.08
CA GLN A 247 86.28 91.62 70.94
C GLN A 247 85.59 92.73 71.76
N ILE A 248 84.26 92.75 71.76
CA ILE A 248 83.45 93.62 72.62
C ILE A 248 83.70 93.30 74.11
N ASP A 249 83.81 92.03 74.49
CA ASP A 249 84.08 91.63 75.87
C ASP A 249 85.55 91.85 76.28
N HIS A 250 86.49 91.84 75.34
CA HIS A 250 87.87 92.33 75.54
C HIS A 250 87.86 93.83 75.83
N LEU A 251 87.22 94.63 74.97
CA LEU A 251 87.08 96.08 75.14
C LEU A 251 86.34 96.43 76.45
N LYS A 252 85.31 95.67 76.84
CA LYS A 252 84.65 95.82 78.16
C LYS A 252 85.61 95.51 79.32
N LYS A 253 86.50 94.53 79.20
CA LYS A 253 87.52 94.24 80.22
C LYS A 253 88.55 95.35 80.30
N GLU A 254 89.07 95.84 79.17
CA GLU A 254 89.98 96.99 79.13
C GLU A 254 89.32 98.23 79.76
N ILE A 255 88.05 98.51 79.44
CA ILE A 255 87.28 99.60 80.06
C ILE A 255 87.10 99.35 81.58
N ALA A 256 86.79 98.13 82.01
CA ALA A 256 86.63 97.80 83.43
C ALA A 256 87.96 97.89 84.21
N GLU A 257 89.09 97.59 83.56
CA GLU A 257 90.43 97.75 84.11
C GLU A 257 90.84 99.23 84.15
N PHE A 258 90.52 100.02 83.12
CA PHE A 258 90.65 101.49 83.14
C PHE A 258 89.83 102.14 84.26
N VAL A 259 88.61 101.64 84.51
CA VAL A 259 87.74 102.11 85.60
C VAL A 259 88.25 101.64 86.97
N LYS A 260 89.01 100.54 87.05
CA LYS A 260 89.70 100.12 88.28
C LYS A 260 90.96 100.93 88.56
N THR A 261 91.83 101.12 87.59
CA THR A 261 93.08 101.89 87.77
C THR A 261 92.77 103.36 88.05
N LYS A 262 91.78 103.95 87.37
CA LYS A 262 91.28 105.31 87.69
C LYS A 262 90.59 105.41 89.06
N LYS A 263 90.23 104.30 89.70
CA LYS A 263 89.68 104.27 91.07
C LYS A 263 90.75 104.19 92.17
N GLN A 264 92.04 104.24 91.86
CA GLN A 264 93.13 104.23 92.85
C GLN A 264 93.97 105.52 92.91
N SER A 265 93.70 106.55 92.10
CA SER A 265 94.44 107.82 92.14
C SER A 265 93.73 108.96 92.88
N ASP A 266 92.40 108.98 92.91
CA ASP A 266 91.61 110.20 93.18
C ASP A 266 90.84 110.15 94.51
N GLU A 267 91.51 109.89 95.64
CA GLU A 267 90.95 110.22 96.97
C GLU A 267 91.16 111.71 97.30
N GLN A 268 90.34 112.60 96.71
CA GLN A 268 90.17 113.95 97.26
C GLN A 268 88.87 114.67 96.82
N LYS A 269 88.14 115.13 97.84
CA LYS A 269 87.05 116.14 97.86
C LYS A 269 85.63 115.71 97.44
N ILE A 270 84.70 116.18 98.30
CA ILE A 270 83.24 116.36 98.14
C ILE A 270 82.35 115.17 98.58
N ASP A 271 81.70 115.38 99.73
CA ASP A 271 80.53 114.66 100.24
C ASP A 271 79.22 115.07 99.53
N ASP A 272 78.14 114.37 99.88
CA ASP A 272 76.74 114.82 99.87
C ASP A 272 76.05 115.18 98.53
N ILE A 273 75.08 114.34 98.11
CA ILE A 273 73.62 114.65 98.07
C ILE A 273 72.81 113.49 97.45
N LYS A 274 71.56 113.30 97.92
CA LYS A 274 70.58 112.32 97.40
C LYS A 274 69.52 112.99 96.52
N SER A 275 69.28 112.51 95.29
CA SER A 275 67.98 112.55 94.54
C SER A 275 68.18 112.19 93.05
N LYS A 276 67.17 111.91 92.20
CA LYS A 276 65.85 111.21 92.29
C LYS A 276 65.23 111.22 90.87
N THR A 277 64.27 110.32 90.57
CA THR A 277 63.20 110.43 89.52
C THR A 277 63.51 110.31 88.00
N LEU A 278 62.70 109.45 87.33
CA LEU A 278 62.20 109.50 85.92
C LEU A 278 63.20 109.25 84.75
N GLU A 279 62.82 108.75 83.55
CA GLU A 279 61.54 108.13 83.09
C GLU A 279 61.75 106.73 82.42
N ALA A 280 61.11 106.38 81.28
CA ALA A 280 60.99 105.02 80.72
C ALA A 280 60.65 105.00 79.19
N ASN A 281 59.61 104.23 78.77
CA ASN A 281 59.08 104.01 77.40
C ASN A 281 59.89 103.08 76.45
N LYS A 282 59.36 102.37 75.43
CA LYS A 282 58.03 101.88 74.91
C LYS A 282 58.40 100.84 73.78
N ARG A 283 57.69 99.81 73.26
CA ARG A 283 56.32 99.23 73.15
C ARG A 283 56.48 97.66 73.12
N VAL A 284 55.54 96.69 73.14
CA VAL A 284 54.24 96.38 72.44
C VAL A 284 54.43 95.97 70.94
N SER A 285 53.84 94.92 70.33
CA SER A 285 52.82 93.87 70.65
C SER A 285 53.32 92.44 70.24
N GLY A 286 52.67 91.25 70.33
CA GLY A 286 51.25 90.78 70.36
C GLY A 286 50.72 90.44 68.94
N LYS A 287 49.87 89.43 68.65
CA LYS A 287 49.23 88.31 69.42
C LYS A 287 48.47 87.35 68.43
N THR A 288 47.69 86.36 68.92
CA THR A 288 46.76 85.39 68.20
C THR A 288 47.40 84.27 67.34
N GLN A 289 46.95 83.00 67.21
CA GLN A 289 45.75 82.16 67.55
C GLN A 289 44.83 81.75 66.37
N THR A 290 44.66 80.42 66.14
CA THR A 290 43.36 79.71 65.91
C THR A 290 43.52 78.16 65.79
N LYS A 291 42.40 77.41 65.69
CA LYS A 291 42.17 75.93 65.72
C LYS A 291 40.75 75.64 65.14
N PRO A 292 40.16 74.40 65.16
CA PRO A 292 40.55 73.05 64.69
C PRO A 292 39.40 72.36 63.85
N ILE A 293 39.40 71.03 63.60
CA ILE A 293 38.16 70.23 63.33
C ILE A 293 38.30 68.71 63.65
N ARG A 294 37.29 67.84 63.36
CA ARG A 294 37.15 66.43 63.86
C ARG A 294 36.23 65.54 62.96
N CYS A 295 36.18 64.20 63.22
CA CYS A 295 35.18 63.16 62.78
C CYS A 295 35.49 62.36 61.49
N LYS A 296 34.99 61.11 61.21
CA LYS A 296 34.35 60.02 62.00
C LYS A 296 34.26 58.68 61.18
N SER A 297 34.50 57.52 61.84
CA SER A 297 33.89 56.15 61.77
C SER A 297 33.46 55.41 60.44
N PRO A 298 33.35 54.04 60.45
CA PRO A 298 33.12 53.18 59.25
C PRO A 298 31.81 52.33 59.24
N ASN A 299 31.48 51.69 58.09
CA ASN A 299 30.59 50.50 57.87
C ASN A 299 30.35 50.28 56.33
N LYS A 300 29.68 49.24 55.78
CA LYS A 300 29.64 47.77 55.99
C LYS A 300 28.72 47.13 54.91
N ASN A 301 28.80 45.81 54.71
CA ASN A 301 27.79 44.95 54.03
C ASN A 301 27.64 45.20 52.50
N ASN A 302 26.98 44.35 51.69
CA ASN A 302 25.98 43.32 52.00
C ASN A 302 26.05 42.06 51.10
N SER A 303 25.35 40.99 51.50
CA SER A 303 25.26 39.71 50.78
C SER A 303 23.90 39.50 50.08
N VAL A 304 23.86 38.63 49.06
CA VAL A 304 22.63 37.99 48.55
C VAL A 304 22.93 36.51 48.32
N ASN A 305 21.97 35.64 48.63
CA ASN A 305 22.10 34.19 48.57
C ASN A 305 20.82 33.58 47.96
N ILE A 306 20.95 32.60 47.05
CA ILE A 306 19.83 32.10 46.23
C ILE A 306 19.55 30.63 46.58
N LYS A 307 18.30 30.33 46.98
CA LYS A 307 17.81 28.96 47.14
C LYS A 307 17.18 28.45 45.85
N LYS A 308 17.53 27.22 45.46
CA LYS A 308 16.75 26.42 44.49
C LYS A 308 15.71 25.59 45.23
N GLN A 309 14.55 25.37 44.61
CA GLN A 309 13.70 24.21 44.85
C GLN A 309 13.62 23.37 43.57
N LYS A 310 13.37 22.07 43.74
CA LYS A 310 13.17 21.10 42.66
C LYS A 310 12.27 20.01 43.21
N SER A 311 11.17 19.70 42.51
CA SER A 311 10.22 18.65 42.91
C SER A 311 9.36 18.29 41.70
N GLU A 312 9.36 17.02 41.33
CA GLU A 312 8.44 16.47 40.34
C GLU A 312 8.18 15.00 40.71
N CYS A 313 7.03 14.46 40.32
CA CYS A 313 6.45 13.25 40.93
C CYS A 313 6.49 12.05 40.00
N GLU A 314 6.73 10.85 40.52
CA GLU A 314 6.68 9.61 39.73
C GLU A 314 5.23 9.16 39.49
N LEU A 315 4.88 8.91 38.23
CA LEU A 315 3.70 8.14 37.84
C LEU A 315 4.12 7.13 36.77
N LYS A 316 4.08 5.84 37.10
CA LYS A 316 4.53 4.75 36.24
C LYS A 316 3.40 4.26 35.34
N GLU A 317 3.19 4.94 34.22
CA GLU A 317 2.66 4.27 33.04
C GLU A 317 3.76 3.40 32.43
N SER A 318 3.40 2.19 31.98
CA SER A 318 4.32 1.30 31.28
C SER A 318 4.49 1.77 29.84
N VAL A 319 5.43 2.69 29.61
CA VAL A 319 5.79 3.20 28.27
C VAL A 319 6.19 2.01 27.38
N GLU A 320 5.38 1.71 26.36
CA GLU A 320 5.74 0.76 25.30
C GLU A 320 7.04 1.23 24.65
N THR A 321 8.09 0.42 24.65
CA THR A 321 9.37 0.83 24.04
C THR A 321 9.37 0.57 22.54
N GLU A 322 10.21 1.31 21.80
CA GLU A 322 10.39 1.11 20.35
C GLU A 322 10.71 -0.36 20.03
N ASP A 323 11.50 -1.03 20.89
CA ASP A 323 11.87 -2.44 20.75
C ASP A 323 10.72 -3.40 21.06
N ASP A 324 9.77 -3.05 21.92
CA ASP A 324 8.61 -3.90 22.17
C ASP A 324 7.60 -3.86 21.02
N VAL A 325 7.40 -2.69 20.42
CA VAL A 325 6.63 -2.57 19.16
C VAL A 325 7.35 -3.31 18.02
N ARG A 326 8.68 -3.21 17.89
CA ARG A 326 9.47 -4.00 16.92
C ARG A 326 9.28 -5.51 17.12
N LYS A 327 9.27 -6.00 18.37
CA LYS A 327 8.98 -7.43 18.70
C LYS A 327 7.54 -7.82 18.36
N GLN A 328 6.56 -6.93 18.53
CA GLN A 328 5.15 -7.17 18.17
C GLN A 328 4.98 -7.26 16.65
N VAL A 329 5.54 -6.31 15.89
CA VAL A 329 5.58 -6.35 14.41
C VAL A 329 6.14 -7.68 13.90
N PHE A 330 7.32 -8.09 14.39
CA PHE A 330 7.95 -9.34 13.96
C PHE A 330 7.11 -10.59 14.31
N LYS A 331 6.38 -10.60 15.44
CA LYS A 331 5.46 -11.70 15.77
C LYS A 331 4.28 -11.76 14.79
N CYS A 332 3.61 -10.64 14.54
CA CYS A 332 2.49 -10.58 13.59
C CYS A 332 2.91 -10.97 12.17
N GLU A 333 4.11 -10.59 11.71
CA GLU A 333 4.65 -11.03 10.41
C GLU A 333 4.88 -12.54 10.34
N ASN A 334 5.42 -13.15 11.40
CA ASN A 334 5.59 -14.62 11.48
C ASN A 334 4.25 -15.37 11.63
N GLU A 335 3.22 -14.76 12.21
CA GLU A 335 1.86 -15.31 12.29
C GLU A 335 1.17 -15.25 10.91
N LEU A 336 1.28 -14.13 10.20
CA LEU A 336 0.76 -13.96 8.84
C LEU A 336 1.42 -14.90 7.83
N GLU A 337 2.73 -15.12 7.89
CA GLU A 337 3.39 -16.06 6.98
C GLU A 337 2.92 -17.51 7.23
N LYS A 338 2.70 -17.91 8.49
CA LYS A 338 2.11 -19.22 8.82
C LYS A 338 0.68 -19.35 8.29
N LEU A 339 -0.17 -18.35 8.49
CA LEU A 339 -1.53 -18.36 7.97
C LEU A 339 -1.54 -18.42 6.43
N ASN A 340 -0.66 -17.68 5.76
CA ASN A 340 -0.47 -17.75 4.31
C ASN A 340 -0.01 -19.14 3.84
N GLN A 341 0.87 -19.82 4.59
CA GLN A 341 1.28 -21.20 4.29
C GLN A 341 0.13 -22.21 4.47
N VAL A 342 -0.71 -22.04 5.50
CA VAL A 342 -1.93 -22.84 5.69
C VAL A 342 -2.93 -22.57 4.55
N TYR A 343 -3.16 -21.31 4.18
CA TYR A 343 -4.05 -20.93 3.08
C TYR A 343 -3.60 -21.52 1.74
N LYS A 344 -2.30 -21.40 1.40
CA LYS A 344 -1.70 -22.03 0.21
C LYS A 344 -1.84 -23.55 0.24
N SER A 345 -1.70 -24.18 1.42
CA SER A 345 -1.91 -25.62 1.58
C SER A 345 -3.36 -26.01 1.29
N LEU A 346 -4.33 -25.32 1.89
CA LEU A 346 -5.77 -25.55 1.64
C LEU A 346 -6.15 -25.30 0.17
N LEU A 347 -5.56 -24.29 -0.48
CA LEU A 347 -5.74 -24.05 -1.92
C LEU A 347 -5.25 -25.27 -2.74
N CYS A 348 -4.05 -25.80 -2.44
CA CYS A 348 -3.53 -27.01 -3.08
C CYS A 348 -4.35 -28.29 -2.77
N LEU A 349 -5.11 -28.33 -1.67
CA LEU A 349 -6.08 -29.40 -1.40
C LEU A 349 -7.37 -29.21 -2.20
N SER A 350 -7.85 -27.97 -2.37
CA SER A 350 -9.05 -27.66 -3.17
C SER A 350 -8.93 -28.02 -4.65
N CYS A 351 -7.70 -28.20 -5.14
CA CYS A 351 -7.39 -28.66 -6.50
C CYS A 351 -7.34 -30.19 -6.66
N LYS A 352 -7.66 -30.97 -5.61
CA LYS A 352 -7.67 -32.45 -5.66
C LYS A 352 -9.11 -32.97 -5.62
N GLU A 353 -9.43 -33.91 -6.51
CA GLU A 353 -10.81 -34.36 -6.77
C GLU A 353 -11.43 -35.24 -5.65
N ASN A 354 -10.71 -35.53 -4.57
CA ASN A 354 -11.07 -36.55 -3.56
C ASN A 354 -11.34 -36.00 -2.14
N GLU A 355 -11.34 -34.68 -1.92
CA GLU A 355 -11.54 -34.08 -0.59
C GLU A 355 -12.87 -33.31 -0.50
N ASP A 356 -13.42 -33.16 0.71
CA ASP A 356 -14.67 -32.43 0.93
C ASP A 356 -14.48 -30.91 0.71
N LEU A 357 -14.75 -30.50 -0.54
CA LEU A 357 -14.66 -29.11 -0.97
C LEU A 357 -15.54 -28.16 -0.15
N ALA A 358 -16.60 -28.62 0.53
CA ALA A 358 -17.40 -27.76 1.39
C ALA A 358 -16.64 -27.42 2.69
N THR A 359 -16.01 -28.40 3.32
CA THR A 359 -15.14 -28.17 4.49
C THR A 359 -13.88 -27.39 4.10
N VAL A 360 -13.19 -27.74 3.00
CA VAL A 360 -12.00 -27.01 2.55
C VAL A 360 -12.30 -25.53 2.28
N ARG A 361 -13.40 -25.21 1.59
CA ARG A 361 -13.83 -23.81 1.37
C ARG A 361 -14.14 -23.09 2.68
N LYS A 362 -14.83 -23.74 3.62
CA LYS A 362 -15.18 -23.16 4.92
C LYS A 362 -13.94 -22.82 5.74
N ASP A 363 -12.91 -23.67 5.70
CA ASP A 363 -11.66 -23.43 6.43
C ASP A 363 -10.76 -22.42 5.69
N MET A 364 -10.79 -22.36 4.35
CA MET A 364 -10.16 -21.27 3.60
C MET A 364 -10.77 -19.90 3.96
N SER A 365 -12.10 -19.80 4.12
CA SER A 365 -12.74 -18.55 4.57
C SER A 365 -12.27 -18.12 5.95
N LYS A 366 -12.25 -19.03 6.95
CA LYS A 366 -11.73 -18.69 8.29
C LYS A 366 -10.29 -18.18 8.25
N ILE A 367 -9.43 -18.85 7.49
CA ILE A 367 -8.01 -18.46 7.38
C ILE A 367 -7.87 -17.11 6.66
N ALA A 368 -8.76 -16.77 5.71
CA ALA A 368 -8.81 -15.42 5.13
C ALA A 368 -9.24 -14.38 6.18
N ASP A 369 -10.30 -14.64 6.95
CA ASP A 369 -10.76 -13.76 8.05
C ASP A 369 -9.65 -13.53 9.10
N GLU A 370 -8.88 -14.58 9.42
CA GLU A 370 -7.72 -14.51 10.32
C GLU A 370 -6.54 -13.74 9.72
N ILE A 371 -6.28 -13.87 8.41
CA ILE A 371 -5.25 -13.10 7.68
C ILE A 371 -5.60 -11.61 7.64
N ASP A 372 -6.85 -11.26 7.32
CA ASP A 372 -7.28 -9.87 7.24
C ASP A 372 -7.17 -9.19 8.62
N LYS A 373 -7.68 -9.85 9.67
CA LYS A 373 -7.54 -9.37 11.05
C LYS A 373 -6.07 -9.22 11.47
N LYS A 374 -5.21 -10.18 11.15
CA LYS A 374 -3.78 -10.11 11.47
C LYS A 374 -3.05 -9.04 10.66
N SER A 375 -3.53 -8.72 9.46
CA SER A 375 -3.03 -7.63 8.64
C SER A 375 -3.41 -6.26 9.21
N GLU A 376 -4.62 -6.12 9.77
CA GLU A 376 -5.03 -4.93 10.52
C GLU A 376 -4.23 -4.74 11.82
N GLU A 377 -4.03 -5.81 12.60
CA GLU A 377 -3.13 -5.79 13.77
C GLU A 377 -1.71 -5.34 13.38
N LEU A 378 -1.13 -5.92 12.31
CA LEU A 378 0.20 -5.55 11.81
C LEU A 378 0.28 -4.10 11.32
N TYR A 379 -0.78 -3.60 10.67
CA TYR A 379 -0.85 -2.21 10.20
C TYR A 379 -0.78 -1.22 11.37
N GLU A 380 -1.57 -1.43 12.43
CA GLU A 380 -1.53 -0.57 13.62
C GLU A 380 -0.19 -0.65 14.37
N PHE A 381 0.46 -1.82 14.44
CA PHE A 381 1.82 -1.92 15.01
C PHE A 381 2.88 -1.19 14.15
N LYS A 382 2.82 -1.28 12.81
CA LYS A 382 3.72 -0.53 11.91
C LYS A 382 3.46 0.98 11.95
N LYS A 383 2.20 1.40 12.12
CA LYS A 383 1.78 2.79 12.35
C LYS A 383 2.32 3.34 13.68
N LYS A 384 2.23 2.58 14.79
CA LYS A 384 2.93 2.89 16.05
C LYS A 384 4.44 3.01 15.84
N GLN A 385 5.07 2.06 15.16
CA GLN A 385 6.51 2.09 14.86
C GLN A 385 6.91 3.36 14.08
N GLN A 386 6.10 3.77 13.10
CA GLN A 386 6.33 5.01 12.36
C GLN A 386 6.15 6.26 13.23
N GLN A 387 5.23 6.26 14.21
CA GLN A 387 5.10 7.34 15.19
C GLN A 387 6.35 7.48 16.08
N PHE A 388 6.92 6.37 16.57
CA PHE A 388 8.20 6.40 17.30
C PHE A 388 9.34 6.96 16.44
N LEU A 389 9.45 6.53 15.17
CA LEU A 389 10.46 7.06 14.25
C LEU A 389 10.28 8.56 13.96
N ARG A 390 9.04 9.05 13.85
CA ARG A 390 8.76 10.48 13.69
C ARG A 390 9.10 11.28 14.95
N ALA A 391 8.75 10.79 16.15
CA ALA A 391 9.11 11.44 17.41
C ALA A 391 10.65 11.56 17.58
N LYS A 392 11.39 10.53 17.14
CA LYS A 392 12.86 10.48 17.13
C LYS A 392 13.54 11.39 16.10
N LEU A 393 12.77 12.02 15.20
CA LEU A 393 13.24 13.02 14.23
C LEU A 393 12.86 14.47 14.63
N ILE A 394 12.19 14.64 15.77
CA ILE A 394 11.77 15.94 16.33
C ILE A 394 12.65 16.33 17.54
N ILE A 395 13.55 15.42 17.95
CA ILE A 395 14.56 15.56 19.02
C ILE A 395 15.94 15.66 18.39
#